data_AF-A0A7V4HTX1-F1
#
_entry.id   AF-A0A7V4HTX1-F1
#
_cell.length_a   1.000
_cell.length_b   1.000
_cell.length_c   1.000
_cell.angle_alpha   90.00
_cell.angle_beta   90.00
_cell.angle_gamma   90.00
#
_symmetry.space_group_name_H-M   'P 1'
#
loop_
_entity.id
_entity.type
_entity.pdbx_description
1 polymer ?
#
loop_
_entity_poly.entity_id
_entity_poly.type
_entity_poly.pdbx_seq_one_letter_code
_entity_poly.pdbx_strand_id
1 'polypeptide(L)'
;MDLDDFSQRHTEAVEQFNHWLHRGDGLRVAASLSAGLTLLRDALSVRLHEDVERLIGRDSMLVPVSELKARKLARREIDLYQTVESAVAARNFSYVESVDWYVRWLCHLRQIDSQTDPTAKARLAEYLEAPTEKRRARFAVELSKVLPESTRAPLVLFRLFPLAVEIATAQAFADHSRAARIRQTQASILPAILDCHGCHAKVLENGEQCAGCGNPLWKFSWLTAD
;
A
#
# COMPACT_ATOMS: atom_id res chain seq x y z
N MET A 1 -6.18 -17.35 14.23
CA MET A 1 -5.60 -16.19 14.92
C MET A 1 -6.65 -15.73 15.90
N ASP A 2 -6.25 -15.48 17.14
CA ASP A 2 -7.18 -15.07 18.18
C ASP A 2 -7.62 -13.63 17.93
N LEU A 3 -8.93 -13.35 17.98
CA LEU A 3 -9.46 -11.99 17.83
C LEU A 3 -8.96 -11.08 18.96
N ASP A 4 -8.66 -11.70 20.11
CA ASP A 4 -8.16 -11.01 21.29
C ASP A 4 -6.73 -10.47 21.07
N ASP A 5 -5.84 -11.23 20.40
CA ASP A 5 -4.48 -10.77 20.06
C ASP A 5 -4.50 -9.60 19.06
N PHE A 6 -5.41 -9.63 18.08
CA PHE A 6 -5.60 -8.50 17.15
C PHE A 6 -6.04 -7.23 17.88
N SER A 7 -7.07 -7.35 18.73
CA SER A 7 -7.64 -6.21 19.47
C SER A 7 -6.63 -5.63 20.46
N GLN A 8 -5.86 -6.48 21.14
CA GLN A 8 -4.84 -6.05 22.09
C GLN A 8 -3.73 -5.26 21.40
N ARG A 9 -3.13 -5.79 20.33
CA ARG A 9 -2.06 -5.08 19.59
C ARG A 9 -2.53 -3.76 19.00
N HIS A 10 -3.76 -3.72 18.50
CA HIS A 10 -4.31 -2.47 17.98
C HIS A 10 -4.44 -1.42 19.09
N THR A 11 -4.85 -1.82 20.29
CA THR A 11 -4.93 -0.95 21.47
C THR A 11 -3.54 -0.45 21.88
N GLU A 12 -2.57 -1.36 21.97
CA GLU A 12 -1.16 -1.03 22.27
C GLU A 12 -0.56 -0.05 21.24
N ALA A 13 -0.82 -0.27 19.95
CA ALA A 13 -0.36 0.62 18.89
C ALA A 13 -0.97 2.03 19.02
N VAL A 14 -2.25 2.13 19.38
CA VAL A 14 -2.92 3.42 19.61
C VAL A 14 -2.31 4.17 20.80
N GLU A 15 -2.07 3.48 21.91
CA GLU A 15 -1.45 4.06 23.10
C GLU A 15 -0.01 4.53 22.82
N GLN A 16 0.79 3.69 22.14
CA GLN A 16 2.15 4.04 21.73
C GLN A 16 2.18 5.29 20.85
N PHE A 17 1.25 5.41 19.90
CA PHE A 17 1.15 6.58 19.03
C PHE A 17 0.82 7.85 19.82
N ASN A 18 -0.21 7.78 20.67
CA ASN A 18 -0.64 8.91 21.50
C ASN A 18 0.48 9.37 22.43
N HIS A 19 1.19 8.43 23.04
CA HIS A 19 2.30 8.71 23.93
C HIS A 19 3.49 9.35 23.20
N TRP A 20 3.94 8.73 22.09
CA TRP A 20 5.14 9.16 21.38
C TRP A 20 4.99 10.51 20.69
N LEU A 21 3.82 10.77 20.08
CA LEU A 21 3.58 12.01 19.35
C LEU A 21 2.86 13.07 20.19
N HIS A 22 2.54 12.78 21.45
CA HIS A 22 1.76 13.64 22.34
C HIS A 22 0.41 14.07 21.71
N ARG A 23 -0.32 13.10 21.15
CA ARG A 23 -1.61 13.29 20.47
C ARG A 23 -2.71 12.48 21.13
N GLY A 24 -3.97 12.86 20.87
CA GLY A 24 -5.17 12.14 21.33
C GLY A 24 -5.94 11.43 20.22
N ASP A 25 -5.45 11.48 18.97
CA ASP A 25 -6.16 10.96 17.80
C ASP A 25 -5.59 9.64 17.25
N GLY A 26 -4.77 8.93 18.05
CA GLY A 26 -4.12 7.68 17.64
C GLY A 26 -5.08 6.59 17.18
N LEU A 27 -6.27 6.48 17.78
CA LEU A 27 -7.31 5.53 17.34
C LEU A 27 -7.73 5.80 15.90
N ARG A 28 -7.99 7.07 15.58
CA ARG A 28 -8.41 7.50 14.25
C ARG A 28 -7.30 7.25 13.23
N VAL A 29 -6.06 7.61 13.56
CA VAL A 29 -4.90 7.43 12.67
C VAL A 29 -4.65 5.94 12.42
N ALA A 30 -4.61 5.11 13.47
CA ALA A 30 -4.37 3.67 13.37
C ALA A 30 -5.45 2.95 12.56
N ALA A 31 -6.73 3.24 12.83
CA ALA A 31 -7.84 2.66 12.09
C ALA A 31 -7.83 3.08 10.62
N SER A 32 -7.60 4.37 10.35
CA SER A 32 -7.57 4.92 8.98
C SER A 32 -6.40 4.35 8.15
N LEU A 33 -5.18 4.29 8.71
CA LEU A 33 -4.03 3.66 8.04
C LEU A 33 -4.29 2.17 7.78
N SER A 34 -4.82 1.46 8.78
CA SER A 34 -5.12 0.03 8.65
C SER A 34 -6.12 -0.22 7.53
N ALA A 35 -7.20 0.56 7.45
CA ALA A 35 -8.20 0.46 6.39
C ALA A 35 -7.62 0.79 5.01
N GLY A 36 -6.98 1.96 4.87
CA GLY A 36 -6.48 2.44 3.58
C GLY A 36 -5.37 1.55 3.00
N LEU A 37 -4.36 1.22 3.81
CA LEU A 37 -3.23 0.42 3.34
C LEU A 37 -3.61 -1.05 3.10
N THR A 38 -4.56 -1.61 3.86
CA THR A 38 -5.11 -2.96 3.61
C THR A 38 -5.84 -3.01 2.27
N LEU A 39 -6.73 -2.04 2.03
CA LEU A 39 -7.42 -1.94 0.75
C LEU A 39 -6.45 -1.82 -0.42
N LEU A 40 -5.42 -0.97 -0.29
CA LEU A 40 -4.40 -0.80 -1.32
C LEU A 40 -3.60 -2.08 -1.58
N ARG A 41 -3.25 -2.85 -0.52
CA ARG A 41 -2.55 -4.13 -0.67
C ARG A 41 -3.40 -5.13 -1.45
N ASP A 42 -4.67 -5.23 -1.07
CA ASP A 42 -5.59 -6.19 -1.67
C ASP A 42 -5.89 -5.80 -3.12
N ALA A 43 -6.14 -4.50 -3.38
CA ALA A 43 -6.32 -3.98 -4.73
C ALA A 43 -5.09 -4.24 -5.61
N LEU A 44 -3.88 -3.96 -5.13
CA LEU A 44 -2.65 -4.20 -5.90
C LEU A 44 -2.47 -5.69 -6.19
N SER A 45 -2.70 -6.55 -5.19
CA SER A 45 -2.63 -8.00 -5.36
C SER A 45 -3.56 -8.49 -6.48
N VAL A 46 -4.79 -7.96 -6.55
CA VAL A 46 -5.73 -8.26 -7.63
C VAL A 46 -5.21 -7.78 -8.99
N ARG A 47 -4.67 -6.55 -9.07
CA ARG A 47 -4.15 -6.00 -10.35
C ARG A 47 -2.94 -6.75 -10.88
N LEU A 48 -2.09 -7.27 -9.99
CA LEU A 48 -0.86 -7.97 -10.37
C LEU A 48 -1.06 -9.44 -10.72
N HIS A 49 -2.17 -10.03 -10.27
CA HIS A 49 -2.41 -11.45 -10.41
C HIS A 49 -3.70 -11.70 -11.21
N GLU A 50 -4.87 -11.44 -10.63
CA GLU A 50 -6.16 -11.78 -11.26
C GLU A 50 -6.38 -11.06 -12.60
N ASP A 51 -6.05 -9.78 -12.70
CA ASP A 51 -6.22 -9.03 -13.94
C ASP A 51 -5.22 -9.48 -15.01
N VAL A 52 -3.98 -9.76 -14.62
CA VAL A 52 -2.94 -10.26 -15.53
C VAL A 52 -3.32 -11.64 -16.07
N GLU A 53 -3.76 -12.55 -15.20
CA GLU A 53 -4.25 -13.88 -15.59
C GLU A 53 -5.44 -13.80 -16.55
N ARG A 54 -6.39 -12.88 -16.31
CA ARG A 54 -7.56 -12.71 -17.18
C ARG A 54 -7.19 -12.23 -18.58
N LEU A 55 -6.13 -11.43 -18.72
CA LEU A 55 -5.74 -10.84 -20.01
C LEU A 55 -4.80 -11.71 -20.83
N ILE A 56 -3.89 -12.43 -20.18
CA ILE A 56 -2.91 -13.29 -20.86
C ILE A 56 -3.48 -14.69 -21.12
N GLY A 57 -4.58 -15.04 -20.45
CA GLY A 57 -5.16 -16.37 -20.47
C GLY A 57 -4.55 -17.27 -19.41
N ARG A 58 -5.31 -18.29 -18.99
CA ARG A 58 -4.84 -19.32 -18.07
C ARG A 58 -3.92 -20.30 -18.80
N ASP A 59 -2.70 -19.90 -19.10
CA ASP A 59 -1.65 -20.85 -19.48
C ASP A 59 -1.11 -21.53 -18.22
N SER A 60 -1.87 -22.48 -17.66
CA SER A 60 -1.30 -23.46 -16.73
C SER A 60 -2.19 -24.69 -16.53
N MET A 61 -1.75 -25.81 -17.10
CA MET A 61 -2.12 -27.18 -16.70
C MET A 61 -1.52 -27.61 -15.36
N LEU A 62 -1.02 -26.68 -14.55
CA LEU A 62 -0.48 -26.96 -13.22
C LEU A 62 -1.09 -25.92 -12.29
N VAL A 63 -2.06 -26.32 -11.47
CA VAL A 63 -2.45 -25.55 -10.29
C VAL A 63 -1.69 -26.18 -9.12
N PRO A 64 -0.53 -25.64 -8.68
CA PRO A 64 0.19 -26.22 -7.57
C PRO A 64 -0.14 -25.45 -6.29
N VAL A 65 0.13 -26.11 -5.17
CA VAL A 65 0.19 -25.54 -3.81
C VAL A 65 1.08 -24.26 -3.72
N SER A 66 1.84 -23.93 -4.77
CA SER A 66 2.66 -22.72 -4.90
C SER A 66 1.87 -21.41 -5.04
N GLU A 67 0.64 -21.41 -5.55
CA GLU A 67 -0.09 -20.16 -5.84
C GLU A 67 -0.50 -19.42 -4.55
N LEU A 68 -1.06 -20.14 -3.58
CA LEU A 68 -1.39 -19.56 -2.27
C LEU A 68 -0.15 -19.05 -1.54
N LYS A 69 0.98 -19.76 -1.66
CA LYS A 69 2.26 -19.34 -1.10
C LYS A 69 2.79 -18.08 -1.81
N ALA A 70 2.74 -18.05 -3.14
CA ALA A 70 3.14 -16.89 -3.96
C ALA A 70 2.30 -15.66 -3.61
N ARG A 71 0.97 -15.79 -3.52
CA ARG A 71 0.07 -14.72 -3.09
C ARG A 71 0.39 -14.22 -1.68
N LYS A 72 0.66 -15.11 -0.72
CA LYS A 72 1.05 -14.73 0.64
C LYS A 72 2.38 -13.97 0.65
N LEU A 73 3.38 -14.44 -0.10
CA LEU A 73 4.68 -13.78 -0.22
C LEU A 73 4.57 -12.42 -0.93
N ALA A 74 3.77 -12.33 -1.99
CA ALA A 74 3.52 -11.08 -2.70
C ALA A 74 2.84 -10.04 -1.81
N ARG A 75 1.78 -10.43 -1.08
CA ARG A 75 1.12 -9.55 -0.10
C ARG A 75 2.09 -9.04 0.96
N ARG A 76 2.95 -9.93 1.46
CA ARG A 76 4.00 -9.56 2.41
C ARG A 76 4.97 -8.53 1.82
N GLU A 77 5.42 -8.73 0.58
CA GLU A 77 6.30 -7.79 -0.09
C GLU A 77 5.63 -6.42 -0.30
N ILE A 78 4.35 -6.42 -0.68
CA ILE A 78 3.53 -5.20 -0.78
C ILE A 78 3.45 -4.49 0.57
N ASP A 79 3.19 -5.22 1.66
CA ASP A 79 3.09 -4.65 3.01
C ASP A 79 4.40 -4.00 3.48
N LEU A 80 5.55 -4.63 3.20
CA LEU A 80 6.87 -4.07 3.51
C LEU A 80 7.11 -2.77 2.73
N TYR A 81 6.83 -2.77 1.43
CA TYR A 81 6.99 -1.60 0.58
C TYR A 81 6.06 -0.45 0.99
N GLN A 82 4.77 -0.73 1.23
CA GLN A 82 3.80 0.26 1.70
C GLN A 82 4.18 0.88 3.05
N THR A 83 4.73 0.08 3.96
CA THR A 83 5.18 0.56 5.27
C THR A 83 6.27 1.61 5.11
N VAL A 84 7.24 1.36 4.23
CA VAL A 84 8.34 2.31 3.98
C VAL A 84 7.85 3.55 3.25
N GLU A 85 7.02 3.42 2.21
CA GLU A 85 6.48 4.58 1.51
C GLU A 85 5.60 5.44 2.44
N SER A 86 4.79 4.83 3.31
CA SER A 86 4.02 5.55 4.32
C SER A 86 4.92 6.28 5.32
N ALA A 87 6.01 5.64 5.78
CA ALA A 87 6.94 6.26 6.72
C ALA A 87 7.71 7.44 6.10
N VAL A 88 8.16 7.28 4.86
CA VAL A 88 8.80 8.36 4.10
C VAL A 88 7.83 9.51 3.88
N ALA A 89 6.58 9.22 3.53
CA ALA A 89 5.52 10.24 3.39
C ALA A 89 5.28 10.97 4.71
N ALA A 90 5.06 10.24 5.81
CA ALA A 90 4.81 10.79 7.13
C ALA A 90 5.94 11.72 7.60
N ARG A 91 7.20 11.36 7.35
CA ARG A 91 8.35 12.25 7.62
C ARG A 91 8.36 13.45 6.69
N ASN A 92 8.25 13.25 5.38
CA ASN A 92 8.30 14.34 4.39
C ASN A 92 7.17 15.36 4.58
N PHE A 93 6.04 14.92 5.16
CA PHE A 93 4.90 15.77 5.47
C PHE A 93 4.93 16.31 6.90
N SER A 94 5.99 15.98 7.66
CA SER A 94 6.21 16.41 9.04
C SER A 94 5.11 15.95 10.01
N TYR A 95 4.49 14.80 9.75
CA TYR A 95 3.54 14.19 10.69
C TYR A 95 4.25 13.44 11.82
N VAL A 96 5.46 12.93 11.53
CA VAL A 96 6.32 12.23 12.48
C VAL A 96 7.76 12.66 12.30
N GLU A 97 8.51 12.70 13.40
CA GLU A 97 9.93 13.06 13.38
C GLU A 97 10.83 11.86 13.03
N SER A 98 10.53 10.70 13.62
CA SER A 98 11.34 9.49 13.47
C SER A 98 10.70 8.48 12.51
N VAL A 99 11.32 8.28 11.35
CA VAL A 99 10.95 7.24 10.38
C VAL A 99 11.10 5.86 10.98
N ASP A 100 12.20 5.60 11.68
CA ASP A 100 12.47 4.28 12.26
C ASP A 100 11.43 3.88 13.30
N TRP A 101 11.02 4.83 14.14
CA TRP A 101 9.92 4.61 15.07
C TRP A 101 8.62 4.31 14.32
N TYR A 102 8.26 5.12 13.33
CA TYR A 102 7.01 4.96 12.59
C TYR A 102 6.96 3.64 11.82
N VAL A 103 8.07 3.19 11.23
CA VAL A 103 8.16 1.86 10.58
C VAL A 103 7.92 0.74 11.59
N ARG A 104 8.56 0.79 12.76
CA ARG A 104 8.35 -0.23 13.81
C ARG A 104 6.90 -0.23 14.29
N TRP A 105 6.35 0.96 14.54
CA TRP A 105 4.96 1.14 14.97
C TRP A 105 3.97 0.62 13.92
N LEU A 106 4.15 0.98 12.65
CA LEU A 106 3.27 0.57 11.56
C LEU A 106 3.40 -0.93 11.26
N CYS A 107 4.60 -1.51 11.36
CA CYS A 107 4.77 -2.98 11.32
C CYS A 107 4.00 -3.66 12.45
N HIS A 108 4.05 -3.14 13.67
CA HIS A 108 3.31 -3.69 14.80
C HIS A 108 1.80 -3.59 14.57
N LEU A 109 1.30 -2.42 14.17
CA LEU A 109 -0.11 -2.18 13.82
C LEU A 109 -0.61 -3.13 12.72
N ARG A 110 0.21 -3.35 11.68
CA ARG A 110 -0.14 -4.18 10.51
C ARG A 110 0.25 -5.66 10.67
N GLN A 111 0.77 -6.05 11.82
CA GLN A 111 1.21 -7.43 12.11
C GLN A 111 2.22 -7.95 11.07
N ILE A 112 3.13 -7.08 10.66
CA ILE A 112 4.27 -7.46 9.85
C ILE A 112 5.31 -8.01 10.81
N ASP A 113 5.67 -9.29 10.66
CA ASP A 113 6.65 -10.02 11.49
C ASP A 113 8.10 -9.51 11.29
N SER A 114 8.34 -8.19 11.36
CA SER A 114 9.65 -7.58 11.10
C SER A 114 10.62 -7.67 12.26
N GLN A 115 10.13 -7.94 13.48
CA GLN A 115 10.99 -8.13 14.66
C GLN A 115 11.57 -9.55 14.74
N THR A 116 10.82 -10.54 14.24
CA THR A 116 11.16 -11.97 14.34
C THR A 116 11.68 -12.55 13.03
N ASP A 117 11.41 -11.91 11.89
CA ASP A 117 11.93 -12.34 10.58
C ASP A 117 13.10 -11.44 10.11
N PRO A 118 14.34 -11.96 10.09
CA PRO A 118 15.51 -11.23 9.62
C PRO A 118 15.41 -10.77 8.16
N THR A 119 14.73 -11.52 7.29
CA THR A 119 14.54 -11.18 5.88
C THR A 119 13.63 -9.97 5.74
N ALA A 120 12.53 -9.91 6.51
CA ALA A 120 11.65 -8.75 6.51
C ALA A 120 12.36 -7.50 7.06
N LYS A 121 13.16 -7.65 8.13
CA LYS A 121 13.97 -6.56 8.68
C LYS A 121 14.98 -6.02 7.69
N ALA A 122 15.73 -6.90 7.01
CA ALA A 122 16.69 -6.51 5.99
C ALA A 122 16.00 -5.80 4.82
N ARG A 123 14.84 -6.30 4.37
CA ARG A 123 14.07 -5.68 3.29
C ARG A 123 13.59 -4.27 3.62
N LEU A 124 13.10 -4.05 4.85
CA LEU A 124 12.70 -2.72 5.32
C LEU A 124 13.88 -1.74 5.30
N ALA A 125 15.05 -2.17 5.78
CA ALA A 125 16.26 -1.36 5.77
C ALA A 125 16.69 -1.00 4.34
N GLU A 126 16.73 -1.99 3.43
CA GLU A 126 17.07 -1.77 2.02
C GLU A 126 16.13 -0.76 1.35
N TYR A 127 14.82 -0.85 1.62
CA TYR A 127 13.88 0.13 1.11
C TYR A 127 14.14 1.51 1.72
N LEU A 128 14.28 1.62 3.05
CA LEU A 128 14.49 2.90 3.72
C LEU A 128 15.72 3.68 3.22
N GLU A 129 16.81 2.96 2.93
CA GLU A 129 18.06 3.56 2.44
C GLU A 129 18.00 4.00 0.97
N ALA A 130 17.06 3.46 0.19
CA ALA A 130 16.95 3.75 -1.23
C ALA A 130 16.14 5.03 -1.51
N PRO A 131 16.57 5.85 -2.49
CA PRO A 131 15.73 6.91 -3.08
C PRO A 131 14.46 6.36 -3.72
N THR A 132 13.42 7.18 -3.86
CA THR A 132 12.08 6.78 -4.33
C THR A 132 12.10 5.93 -5.61
N GLU A 133 12.79 6.38 -6.66
CA GLU A 133 12.87 5.64 -7.93
C GLU A 133 13.55 4.28 -7.78
N LYS A 134 14.61 4.21 -6.95
CA LYS A 134 15.32 2.96 -6.65
C LYS A 134 14.49 2.02 -5.79
N ARG A 135 13.73 2.54 -4.80
CA ARG A 135 12.78 1.74 -4.01
C ARG A 135 11.72 1.10 -4.90
N ARG A 136 11.11 1.88 -5.78
CA ARG A 136 10.10 1.37 -6.73
C ARG A 136 10.68 0.29 -7.64
N ALA A 137 11.87 0.51 -8.21
CA ALA A 137 12.54 -0.48 -9.05
C ALA A 137 12.85 -1.77 -8.27
N ARG A 138 13.38 -1.65 -7.05
CA ARG A 138 13.63 -2.81 -6.17
C ARG A 138 12.33 -3.55 -5.85
N PHE A 139 11.25 -2.83 -5.53
CA PHE A 139 9.95 -3.43 -5.27
C PHE A 139 9.45 -4.26 -6.45
N ALA A 140 9.52 -3.74 -7.68
CA ALA A 140 9.16 -4.51 -8.86
C ALA A 140 10.03 -5.78 -9.03
N VAL A 141 11.34 -5.68 -8.78
CA VAL A 141 12.26 -6.82 -8.85
C VAL A 141 11.91 -7.88 -7.80
N GLU A 142 11.74 -7.52 -6.54
CA GLU A 142 11.44 -8.49 -5.48
C GLU A 142 10.07 -9.12 -5.67
N LEU A 143 9.08 -8.35 -6.13
CA LEU A 143 7.75 -8.85 -6.43
C LEU A 143 7.78 -9.87 -7.57
N SER A 144 8.56 -9.63 -8.64
CA SER A 144 8.70 -10.58 -9.75
C SER A 144 9.34 -11.92 -9.36
N LYS A 145 10.11 -11.97 -8.26
CA LYS A 145 10.69 -13.24 -7.76
C LYS A 145 9.65 -14.13 -7.11
N VAL A 146 8.63 -13.54 -6.49
CA VAL A 146 7.57 -14.27 -5.76
C VAL A 146 6.27 -14.37 -6.55
N LEU A 147 6.07 -13.49 -7.52
CA LEU A 147 4.91 -13.40 -8.40
C LEU A 147 5.37 -12.98 -9.82
N PRO A 148 5.95 -13.89 -10.62
CA PRO A 148 6.55 -13.57 -11.92
C PRO A 148 5.61 -12.89 -12.91
N GLU A 149 4.32 -13.21 -12.87
CA GLU A 149 3.27 -12.60 -13.69
C GLU A 149 3.11 -11.09 -13.44
N SER A 150 3.54 -10.58 -12.27
CA SER A 150 3.54 -9.13 -11.98
C SER A 150 4.36 -8.31 -12.99
N THR A 151 5.31 -8.94 -13.70
CA THR A 151 6.08 -8.30 -14.79
C THR A 151 5.22 -7.89 -15.99
N ARG A 152 4.00 -8.40 -16.08
CA ARG A 152 3.04 -8.09 -17.14
C ARG A 152 2.02 -7.03 -16.73
N ALA A 153 2.04 -6.58 -15.47
CA ALA A 153 1.17 -5.50 -15.03
C ALA A 153 1.58 -4.16 -15.69
N PRO A 154 0.62 -3.24 -15.92
CA PRO A 154 0.90 -1.95 -16.54
C PRO A 154 1.92 -1.17 -15.70
N LEU A 155 3.00 -0.69 -16.32
CA LEU A 155 4.08 0.00 -15.61
C LEU A 155 3.60 1.26 -14.85
N VAL A 156 2.54 1.90 -15.35
CA VAL A 156 1.91 3.05 -14.70
C VAL A 156 1.40 2.69 -13.29
N LEU A 157 1.01 1.44 -13.04
CA LEU A 157 0.56 0.97 -11.72
C LEU A 157 1.65 1.16 -10.66
N PHE A 158 2.89 0.83 -10.99
CA PHE A 158 4.03 1.00 -10.08
C PHE A 158 4.35 2.47 -9.80
N ARG A 159 3.99 3.39 -10.71
CA ARG A 159 4.11 4.84 -10.49
C ARG A 159 2.97 5.39 -9.62
N LEU A 160 1.75 4.87 -9.81
CA LEU A 160 0.56 5.33 -9.10
C LEU A 160 0.47 4.78 -7.68
N PHE A 161 0.97 3.57 -7.43
CA PHE A 161 0.87 2.89 -6.14
C PHE A 161 1.53 3.65 -4.97
N PRO A 162 2.79 4.11 -5.05
CA PRO A 162 3.38 4.91 -3.96
C PRO A 162 2.59 6.20 -3.69
N LEU A 163 2.08 6.86 -4.73
CA LEU A 163 1.21 8.03 -4.56
C LEU A 163 -0.10 7.69 -3.84
N ALA A 164 -0.66 6.51 -4.08
CA ALA A 164 -1.84 6.05 -3.36
C ALA A 164 -1.54 5.81 -1.87
N VAL A 165 -0.36 5.28 -1.55
CA VAL A 165 0.12 5.13 -0.16
C VAL A 165 0.31 6.49 0.51
N GLU A 166 0.86 7.48 -0.21
CA GLU A 166 1.00 8.85 0.30
C GLU A 166 -0.36 9.49 0.58
N ILE A 167 -1.35 9.32 -0.31
CA ILE A 167 -2.74 9.77 -0.11
C ILE A 167 -3.33 9.14 1.14
N ALA A 168 -3.26 7.81 1.27
CA ALA A 168 -3.80 7.10 2.42
C ALA A 168 -3.14 7.56 3.73
N THR A 169 -1.83 7.82 3.69
CA THR A 169 -1.10 8.38 4.83
C THR A 169 -1.60 9.79 5.16
N ALA A 170 -1.68 10.70 4.19
CA ALA A 170 -2.17 12.06 4.41
C ALA A 170 -3.62 12.09 4.97
N GLN A 171 -4.51 11.24 4.47
CA GLN A 171 -5.88 11.13 4.99
C GLN A 171 -5.92 10.62 6.44
N ALA A 172 -5.09 9.64 6.79
CA ALA A 172 -5.04 9.17 8.17
C ALA A 172 -4.62 10.29 9.13
N PHE A 173 -3.73 11.19 8.70
CA PHE A 173 -3.34 12.38 9.47
C PHE A 173 -4.26 13.60 9.28
N ALA A 174 -5.43 13.43 8.65
CA ALA A 174 -6.42 14.47 8.38
C ALA A 174 -5.93 15.64 7.48
N ASP A 175 -4.87 15.42 6.70
CA ASP A 175 -4.36 16.40 5.73
C ASP A 175 -5.01 16.21 4.35
N HIS A 176 -6.30 16.52 4.29
CA HIS A 176 -7.10 16.40 3.06
C HIS A 176 -6.55 17.28 1.93
N SER A 177 -5.93 18.42 2.26
CA SER A 177 -5.34 19.34 1.29
C SER A 177 -4.17 18.69 0.53
N ARG A 178 -3.34 17.93 1.25
CA ARG A 178 -2.19 17.23 0.67
C ARG A 178 -2.63 16.00 -0.09
N ALA A 179 -3.57 15.24 0.45
CA ALA A 179 -4.19 14.12 -0.27
C ALA A 179 -4.75 14.56 -1.63
N ALA A 180 -5.46 15.70 -1.67
CA ALA A 180 -5.98 16.28 -2.92
C ALA A 180 -4.87 16.70 -3.89
N ARG A 181 -3.77 17.29 -3.41
CA ARG A 181 -2.61 17.64 -4.26
C ARG A 181 -1.93 16.41 -4.86
N ILE A 182 -1.71 15.36 -4.06
CA ILE A 182 -1.13 14.11 -4.56
C ILE A 182 -2.07 13.43 -5.57
N ARG A 183 -3.39 13.55 -5.37
CA ARG A 183 -4.37 13.10 -6.37
C ARG A 183 -4.24 13.83 -7.70
N GLN A 184 -3.96 15.13 -7.70
CA GLN A 184 -3.67 15.86 -8.93
C GLN A 184 -2.39 15.34 -9.61
N THR A 185 -1.38 14.95 -8.83
CA THR A 185 -0.20 14.27 -9.39
C THR A 185 -0.57 12.93 -10.03
N GLN A 186 -1.42 12.12 -9.40
CA GLN A 186 -1.93 10.89 -10.03
C GLN A 186 -2.69 11.18 -11.33
N ALA A 187 -3.53 12.22 -11.36
CA ALA A 187 -4.24 12.64 -12.56
C ALA A 187 -3.31 13.12 -13.69
N SER A 188 -2.18 13.76 -13.34
CA SER A 188 -1.17 14.13 -14.34
C SER A 188 -0.45 12.93 -14.95
N ILE A 189 -0.38 11.80 -14.23
CA ILE A 189 0.26 10.57 -14.70
C ILE A 189 -0.73 9.71 -15.50
N LEU A 190 -1.99 9.67 -15.09
CA LEU A 190 -3.05 8.92 -15.76
C LEU A 190 -4.30 9.81 -15.89
N PRO A 191 -4.37 10.69 -16.91
CA PRO A 191 -5.47 11.65 -17.05
C PRO A 191 -6.86 11.01 -17.14
N ALA A 192 -6.95 9.82 -17.74
CA ALA A 192 -8.20 9.06 -17.90
C ALA A 192 -8.95 8.83 -16.59
N ILE A 193 -8.30 8.90 -15.42
CA ILE A 193 -8.97 8.74 -14.11
C ILE A 193 -10.03 9.82 -13.86
N LEU A 194 -9.90 10.98 -14.51
CA LEU A 194 -10.82 12.12 -14.40
C LEU A 194 -12.19 11.81 -15.02
N ASP A 195 -12.24 10.88 -15.97
CA ASP A 195 -13.45 10.54 -16.73
C ASP A 195 -14.40 9.62 -15.97
N CYS A 196 -14.02 9.17 -14.77
CA CYS A 196 -14.89 8.32 -13.97
C CYS A 196 -16.10 9.11 -13.45
N HIS A 197 -17.29 8.86 -14.02
CA HIS A 197 -18.56 9.44 -13.57
C HIS A 197 -18.98 9.04 -12.15
N GLY A 198 -18.38 8.00 -11.56
CA GLY A 198 -18.68 7.56 -10.20
C GLY A 198 -17.98 8.40 -9.15
N CYS A 199 -16.64 8.46 -9.20
CA CYS A 199 -15.86 9.17 -8.19
C CYS A 199 -15.34 10.53 -8.65
N HIS A 200 -15.38 10.87 -9.94
CA HIS A 200 -14.78 12.09 -10.51
C HIS A 200 -13.34 12.33 -10.05
N ALA A 201 -12.54 11.25 -10.02
CA ALA A 201 -11.19 11.22 -9.46
C ALA A 201 -11.03 11.77 -8.02
N LYS A 202 -12.11 11.92 -7.24
CA LYS A 202 -12.02 12.41 -5.86
C LYS A 202 -11.16 11.48 -5.01
N VAL A 203 -10.50 12.08 -4.02
CA VAL A 203 -9.93 11.32 -2.91
C VAL A 203 -11.09 10.73 -2.10
N LEU A 204 -11.16 9.41 -2.03
CA LEU A 204 -12.17 8.68 -1.25
C LEU A 204 -11.65 8.46 0.16
N GLU A 205 -12.52 8.17 1.13
CA GLU A 205 -12.07 7.87 2.48
C GLU A 205 -11.22 6.59 2.53
N ASN A 206 -10.32 6.51 3.50
CA ASN A 206 -9.49 5.33 3.68
C ASN A 206 -10.37 4.10 3.95
N GLY A 207 -10.23 3.07 3.12
CA GLY A 207 -11.07 1.87 3.17
C GLY A 207 -12.23 1.88 2.15
N GLU A 208 -12.42 2.97 1.43
CA GLU A 208 -13.38 3.04 0.32
C GLU A 208 -12.74 2.76 -1.04
N GLN A 209 -13.52 2.15 -1.93
CA GLN A 209 -13.14 1.96 -3.32
C GLN A 209 -14.27 2.36 -4.26
N CYS A 210 -13.93 3.06 -5.35
CA CYS A 210 -14.91 3.33 -6.40
C CYS A 210 -15.28 2.04 -7.13
N ALA A 211 -16.56 1.67 -7.10
CA ALA A 211 -17.08 0.49 -7.80
C ALA A 211 -16.89 0.58 -9.34
N GLY A 212 -16.90 1.79 -9.90
CA GLY A 212 -16.70 2.02 -11.33
C GLY A 212 -15.25 1.77 -11.75
N CYS A 213 -14.35 2.67 -11.35
CA CYS A 213 -12.96 2.68 -11.84
C CYS A 213 -11.94 1.99 -10.95
N GLY A 214 -12.25 1.66 -9.70
CA GLY A 214 -11.33 1.01 -8.75
C GLY A 214 -10.45 1.94 -7.91
N ASN A 215 -10.59 3.28 -8.06
CA ASN A 215 -9.96 4.30 -7.18
C ASN A 215 -10.00 3.86 -5.71
N PRO A 216 -8.88 3.84 -4.95
CA PRO A 216 -7.59 4.50 -5.19
C PRO A 216 -6.56 3.76 -6.06
N LEU A 217 -6.85 2.53 -6.50
CA LEU A 217 -5.97 1.79 -7.40
C LEU A 217 -6.78 1.20 -8.55
N TRP A 218 -6.73 1.89 -9.68
CA TRP A 218 -7.62 1.68 -10.82
C TRP A 218 -7.58 0.27 -11.40
N LYS A 219 -8.73 -0.17 -11.91
CA LYS A 219 -8.88 -1.44 -12.64
C LYS A 219 -8.03 -1.42 -13.90
N PHE A 220 -7.58 -2.59 -14.35
CA PHE A 220 -6.72 -2.72 -15.53
C PHE A 220 -7.21 -1.93 -16.74
N SER A 221 -8.51 -1.99 -17.04
CA SER A 221 -9.11 -1.29 -18.19
C SER A 221 -8.92 0.23 -18.15
N TRP A 222 -8.71 0.82 -16.97
CA TRP A 222 -8.41 2.24 -16.81
C TRP A 222 -6.91 2.54 -16.83
N LEU A 223 -6.07 1.52 -16.62
CA LEU A 223 -4.60 1.63 -16.64
C LEU A 223 -4.01 1.49 -18.05
N THR A 224 -4.80 0.95 -18.98
CA THR A 224 -4.40 0.69 -20.37
C THR A 224 -5.37 1.28 -21.39
N ALA A 225 -6.29 2.14 -20.95
CA ALA A 225 -7.11 2.92 -21.88
C ALA A 225 -6.24 4.05 -22.45
N ASP A 226 -6.09 4.03 -23.78
CA ASP A 226 -5.53 5.13 -24.58
C ASP A 226 -6.60 6.21 -24.84
#